data_AF-A0A417RHA1-F1
#
_entry.id   AF-A0A417RHA1-F1
#
_cell.length_a   1.000
_cell.length_b   1.000
_cell.length_c   1.000
_cell.angle_alpha   90.00
_cell.angle_beta   90.00
_cell.angle_gamma   90.00
#
_symmetry.space_group_name_H-M   'P 1'
#
loop_
_entity.id
_entity.type
_entity.pdbx_description
1 polymer ?
#
loop_
_entity_poly.entity_id
_entity_poly.type
_entity_poly.pdbx_seq_one_letter_code
_entity_poly.pdbx_strand_id
1 'polypeptide(L)'
;MQKITTTKGKTCFKASDGKWYDLSKVDMAHKVDAVSWWNSVGRKYGAKSKEVRKFMLNPDNYYLEHYSINRSQGPKLKQTYLPPTK
;
A
#
# COMPACT_ATOMS: atom_id res chain seq x y z
N MET A 1 2.51 1.54 14.93
CA MET A 1 1.30 2.38 14.77
C MET A 1 1.64 3.61 13.94
N GLN A 2 0.77 4.01 13.01
CA GLN A 2 0.94 5.23 12.22
C GLN A 2 0.93 6.45 13.15
N LYS A 3 1.88 7.39 12.97
CA LYS A 3 1.95 8.61 13.78
C LYS A 3 1.25 9.75 13.06
N ILE A 4 0.25 10.33 13.72
CA ILE A 4 -0.55 11.47 13.25
C ILE A 4 -0.53 12.52 14.37
N THR A 5 -0.41 13.80 14.02
CA THR A 5 -0.42 14.92 14.96
C THR A 5 -1.17 16.10 14.35
N THR A 6 -1.73 16.96 15.20
CA THR A 6 -2.30 18.23 14.76
C THR A 6 -1.51 19.38 15.37
N THR A 7 -0.95 20.26 14.53
CA THR A 7 -0.14 21.41 14.96
C THR A 7 -0.65 22.65 14.25
N LYS A 8 -1.01 23.69 15.02
CA LYS A 8 -1.53 24.98 14.48
C LYS A 8 -2.68 24.80 13.47
N GLY A 9 -3.61 23.88 13.76
CA GLY A 9 -4.77 23.61 12.92
C GLY A 9 -4.52 22.74 11.68
N LYS A 10 -3.28 22.28 11.46
CA LYS A 10 -2.94 21.35 10.37
C LYS A 10 -2.69 19.96 10.91
N THR A 11 -3.36 18.97 10.32
CA THR A 11 -3.12 17.56 10.65
C THR A 11 -2.04 17.00 9.74
N CYS A 12 -1.01 16.43 10.36
CA CYS A 12 0.17 15.89 9.70
C CYS A 12 0.35 14.42 10.06
N PHE A 13 1.01 13.67 9.18
CA PHE A 13 1.42 12.29 9.41
C PHE A 13 2.94 12.14 9.23
N LYS A 14 3.54 11.17 9.92
CA LYS A 14 4.95 10.82 9.74
C LYS A 14 5.09 9.75 8.65
N ALA A 15 5.74 10.07 7.54
CA ALA A 15 6.01 9.16 6.42
C ALA A 15 7.18 8.20 6.74
N SER A 16 7.46 7.25 5.83
CA SER A 16 8.53 6.26 6.02
C SER A 16 9.93 6.87 6.01
N ASP A 17 10.11 8.02 5.36
CA ASP A 17 11.36 8.80 5.36
C ASP A 17 11.61 9.54 6.68
N GLY A 18 10.71 9.39 7.66
CA GLY A 18 10.80 10.00 8.98
C GLY A 18 10.38 11.47 9.03
N LYS A 19 9.92 12.07 7.92
CA LYS A 19 9.47 13.47 7.87
C LYS A 19 7.97 13.57 8.12
N TRP A 20 7.55 14.74 8.61
CA TRP A 20 6.14 15.08 8.80
C TRP A 20 5.60 15.78 7.56
N TYR A 21 4.48 15.28 7.05
CA TYR A 21 3.78 15.84 5.91
C TYR A 21 2.33 16.16 6.27
N ASP A 22 1.77 17.18 5.64
CA ASP A 22 0.34 17.49 5.71
C ASP A 22 -0.48 16.32 5.15
N LEU A 23 -1.64 16.03 5.76
CA LEU A 23 -2.53 14.96 5.29
C LEU A 23 -2.92 15.11 3.81
N SER A 24 -2.95 16.32 3.25
CA SER A 24 -3.19 16.55 1.82
C SER A 24 -2.16 15.91 0.88
N LYS A 25 -0.99 15.48 1.40
CA LYS A 25 0.09 14.83 0.65
C LYS A 25 0.14 13.32 0.84
N VAL A 26 -0.92 12.73 1.38
CA VAL A 26 -0.96 11.30 1.70
C VAL A 26 -1.55 10.47 0.57
N ASP A 27 -0.95 9.32 0.32
CA ASP A 27 -1.59 8.19 -0.36
C ASP A 27 -1.64 6.99 0.61
N MET A 28 -2.55 6.05 0.37
CA MET A 28 -2.55 4.74 1.03
C MET A 28 -1.55 3.81 0.34
N ALA A 29 -0.45 3.49 1.01
CA ALA A 29 0.55 2.56 0.52
C ALA A 29 0.31 1.14 1.05
N HIS A 30 0.69 0.11 0.28
CA HIS A 30 0.61 -1.28 0.67
C HIS A 30 1.80 -1.71 1.54
N LYS A 31 1.57 -2.43 2.64
CA LYS A 31 2.64 -3.08 3.43
C LYS A 31 3.21 -4.28 2.68
N VAL A 32 2.31 -5.09 2.12
CA VAL A 32 2.62 -6.16 1.17
C VAL A 32 2.08 -5.72 -0.18
N ASP A 33 3.01 -5.46 -1.10
CA ASP A 33 2.70 -5.06 -2.46
C ASP A 33 1.79 -6.07 -3.19
N ALA A 34 0.85 -5.54 -3.96
CA ALA A 34 -0.20 -6.32 -4.60
C ALA A 34 0.34 -7.28 -5.67
N VAL A 35 1.33 -6.87 -6.48
CA VAL A 35 1.90 -7.74 -7.52
C VAL A 35 2.76 -8.84 -6.90
N SER A 36 3.50 -8.53 -5.84
CA SER A 36 4.31 -9.49 -5.08
C SER A 36 3.43 -10.56 -4.41
N TRP A 37 2.33 -10.16 -3.78
CA TRP A 37 1.38 -11.10 -3.18
C TRP A 37 0.64 -11.91 -4.23
N TRP A 38 0.23 -11.29 -5.34
CA TRP A 38 -0.41 -11.99 -6.45
C TRP A 38 0.49 -13.09 -7.02
N ASN A 39 1.74 -12.76 -7.32
CA ASN A 39 2.70 -13.68 -7.94
C ASN A 39 3.04 -14.86 -7.03
N SER A 40 3.08 -14.66 -5.71
CA SER A 40 3.43 -15.70 -4.73
C SER A 40 2.23 -16.54 -4.27
N VAL A 41 1.08 -15.91 -4.07
CA VAL A 41 -0.08 -16.49 -3.38
C VAL A 41 -1.37 -16.28 -4.17
N GLY A 42 -1.72 -15.03 -4.50
CA GLY A 42 -3.04 -14.65 -5.01
C GLY A 42 -3.45 -15.37 -6.29
N ARG A 43 -2.50 -15.56 -7.23
CA ARG A 43 -2.77 -16.18 -8.54
C ARG A 43 -3.25 -17.63 -8.45
N LYS A 44 -3.00 -18.30 -7.31
CA LYS A 44 -3.45 -19.68 -7.03
C LYS A 44 -4.93 -19.76 -6.64
N TYR A 45 -5.54 -18.65 -6.23
CA TYR A 45 -6.96 -18.61 -5.89
C TYR A 45 -7.87 -18.22 -7.06
N GLY A 46 -7.30 -17.66 -8.12
CA GLY A 46 -8.01 -17.12 -9.28
C GLY A 46 -8.41 -15.65 -9.10
N ALA A 47 -8.55 -14.94 -10.21
CA ALA A 47 -8.91 -13.53 -10.22
C ALA A 47 -10.27 -13.29 -9.54
N LYS A 48 -10.38 -12.24 -8.72
CA LYS A 48 -11.61 -11.87 -7.99
C LYS A 48 -12.16 -12.95 -7.02
N SER A 49 -11.38 -13.96 -6.67
CA SER A 49 -11.72 -14.93 -5.62
C SER A 49 -11.98 -14.26 -4.26
N LYS A 50 -12.62 -14.98 -3.34
CA LYS A 50 -12.91 -14.46 -1.99
C LYS A 50 -11.62 -14.11 -1.25
N GLU A 51 -10.57 -14.89 -1.45
CA GLU A 51 -9.25 -14.75 -0.84
C GLU A 51 -8.51 -13.52 -1.39
N VAL A 52 -8.53 -13.34 -2.71
CA VAL A 52 -7.96 -12.14 -3.35
C VAL A 52 -8.69 -10.89 -2.89
N ARG A 53 -10.03 -10.90 -2.82
CA ARG A 53 -10.80 -9.76 -2.30
C ARG A 53 -10.49 -9.48 -0.84
N LYS A 54 -10.40 -10.53 -0.01
CA LYS A 54 -10.04 -10.41 1.40
C LYS A 54 -8.66 -9.76 1.57
N PHE A 55 -7.68 -10.12 0.74
CA PHE A 55 -6.37 -9.47 0.75
C PHE A 55 -6.42 -8.01 0.32
N MET A 56 -7.05 -7.71 -0.82
CA MET A 56 -7.12 -6.35 -1.38
C MET A 56 -7.87 -5.36 -0.49
N LEU A 57 -8.90 -5.85 0.21
CA LEU A 57 -9.75 -5.05 1.11
C LEU A 57 -9.27 -5.04 2.56
N ASN A 58 -8.18 -5.75 2.89
CA ASN A 58 -7.69 -5.78 4.26
C ASN A 58 -7.08 -4.42 4.65
N PRO A 59 -7.70 -3.64 5.57
CA PRO A 59 -7.15 -2.35 5.96
C PRO A 59 -5.79 -2.47 6.65
N ASP A 60 -5.50 -3.61 7.28
CA ASP A 60 -4.21 -3.86 7.92
C ASP A 60 -3.06 -3.96 6.92
N ASN A 61 -3.33 -4.17 5.62
CA ASN A 61 -2.32 -4.15 4.57
C ASN A 61 -1.97 -2.74 4.09
N TYR A 62 -2.53 -1.69 4.70
CA TYR A 62 -2.26 -0.32 4.29
C TYR A 62 -1.63 0.54 5.39
N TYR A 63 -0.92 1.58 4.99
CA TYR A 63 -0.38 2.65 5.85
C TYR A 63 -0.35 3.99 5.11
N LEU A 64 -0.17 5.09 5.85
CA LEU A 64 -0.09 6.42 5.28
C LEU A 64 1.33 6.70 4.79
N GLU A 65 1.46 7.08 3.52
CA GLU A 65 2.74 7.39 2.91
C GLU A 65 2.67 8.70 2.12
N HIS A 66 3.80 9.39 2.01
CA HIS A 66 3.90 10.54 1.12
C HIS A 66 3.70 10.11 -0.33
N TYR A 67 2.79 10.77 -1.06
CA TYR A 67 2.38 10.37 -2.42
C TYR A 67 3.56 10.09 -3.36
N SER A 68 4.62 10.92 -3.31
CA SER A 68 5.79 10.76 -4.18
C SER A 68 6.58 9.49 -3.85
N ILE A 69 6.69 9.15 -2.56
CA ILE A 69 7.37 7.93 -2.11
C ILE A 69 6.55 6.72 -2.56
N ASN A 70 5.26 6.69 -2.20
CA ASN A 70 4.33 5.61 -2.56
C ASN A 70 4.35 5.30 -4.07
N ARG A 71 4.14 6.33 -4.90
CA ARG A 71 4.08 6.18 -6.36
C ARG A 71 5.39 5.71 -6.99
N SER A 72 6.53 5.99 -6.34
CA SER A 72 7.83 5.52 -6.80
C SER A 72 8.13 4.05 -6.45
N GLN A 73 7.43 3.46 -5.47
CA GLN A 73 7.73 2.12 -4.98
C GLN A 73 7.35 1.04 -6.00
N GLY A 74 6.21 1.17 -6.68
CA GLY A 74 5.75 0.21 -7.69
C GLY A 74 6.78 -0.05 -8.79
N PRO A 75 7.23 0.98 -9.53
CA PRO A 75 8.26 0.82 -10.57
C PRO A 75 9.58 0.23 -10.07
N LYS A 76 9.95 0.46 -8.80
CA LYS A 76 11.20 -0.08 -8.21
C LYS A 76 11.17 -1.59 -8.02
N LEU A 77 9.98 -2.20 -7.92
CA LEU A 77 9.85 -3.65 -7.75
C LEU A 77 10.22 -4.43 -9.01
N LYS A 78 10.11 -3.82 -10.19
CA LYS A 78 10.38 -4.47 -11.50
C LYS A 78 9.59 -5.78 -11.69
N GLN A 79 8.36 -5.84 -11.15
CA GLN A 79 7.49 -7.00 -11.27
C GLN A 79 6.27 -6.68 -12.15
N THR A 80 5.78 -7.70 -12.84
CA THR A 80 4.50 -7.69 -13.55
C THR A 80 3.61 -8.81 -13.02
N TYR A 81 2.31 -8.66 -13.22
CA TYR A 81 1.34 -9.68 -12.81
C TYR A 81 1.49 -10.93 -13.68
N LEU A 82 1.70 -12.08 -13.06
CA LEU A 82 1.67 -13.38 -13.73
C LEU A 82 0.23 -13.83 -14.01
N PRO A 83 -0.03 -14.72 -14.98
CA PRO A 83 -1.37 -15.27 -15.18
C PRO A 83 -1.86 -16.08 -13.96
N PRO A 84 -3.18 -16.20 -13.76
CA PRO A 84 -3.76 -17.09 -12.75
C PRO A 84 -3.40 -18.55 -13.05
N THR A 85 -3.31 -19.37 -11.99
CA THR A 85 -2.96 -20.81 -12.10
C THR A 85 -4.11 -21.73 -11.69
N LYS A 86 -5.30 -21.16 -11.48
CA LYS A 86 -6.52 -21.86 -11.10
C LYS A 86 -7.58 -21.64 -12.16
#